data_AF-A0A2D5E2Q2-F1
#
_entry.id   AF-A0A2D5E2Q2-F1
#
_cell.length_a   1.000
_cell.length_b   1.000
_cell.length_c   1.000
_cell.angle_alpha   90.00
_cell.angle_beta   90.00
_cell.angle_gamma   90.00
#
_symmetry.space_group_name_H-M   'P 1'
#
loop_
_entity.id
_entity.type
_entity.pdbx_description
1 polymer ?
#
loop_
_entity_poly.entity_id
_entity_poly.type
_entity_poly.pdbx_seq_one_letter_code
_entity_poly.pdbx_strand_id
1 'polypeptide(L)'
;MIRILIGILAGYLFMTTVVTLTLLPAILLIDPDRLCDPETRVMTNWFILVVEWPVSLFSAVIGGCIAALAAGRTGRKTAIQGLQIFVLLIGTIGGFGEVIGRLTEDPALEVESELAGNSVEETEAVVGEVAVEKESKAAEETLSPPIQPVWDLVALPLLGAVGVLLGGRMVSRAAVGLGFEPSVDSDD
;
A
#
# COMPACT_ATOMS: atom_id res chain seq x y z
N MET A 1 2.24 25.76 9.63
CA MET A 1 2.26 24.33 10.03
C MET A 1 1.01 23.57 9.58
N ILE A 2 -0.21 24.01 9.90
CA ILE A 2 -1.46 23.31 9.50
C ILE A 2 -1.53 22.99 7.99
N ARG A 3 -1.19 23.94 7.11
CA ARG A 3 -1.19 23.72 5.65
C ARG A 3 -0.23 22.60 5.19
N ILE A 4 0.89 22.42 5.89
CA ILE A 4 1.87 21.37 5.60
C ILE A 4 1.26 20.01 5.93
N LEU A 5 0.64 19.88 7.12
CA LEU A 5 -0.03 18.66 7.55
C LEU A 5 -1.20 18.30 6.62
N ILE A 6 -2.01 19.29 6.24
CA ILE A 6 -3.09 19.09 5.26
C ILE A 6 -2.52 18.60 3.92
N GLY A 7 -1.41 19.17 3.45
CA GLY A 7 -0.79 18.73 2.21
C GLY A 7 -0.29 17.29 2.27
N ILE A 8 0.38 16.90 3.37
CA ILE A 8 0.83 15.51 3.57
C ILE A 8 -0.36 14.57 3.59
N LEU A 9 -1.40 14.89 4.38
CA LEU A 9 -2.59 14.05 4.51
C LEU A 9 -3.35 13.93 3.18
N ALA A 10 -3.56 15.04 2.47
CA ALA A 10 -4.26 15.05 1.20
C ALA A 10 -3.50 14.26 0.12
N GLY A 11 -2.18 14.42 0.04
CA GLY A 11 -1.34 13.65 -0.88
C GLY A 11 -1.40 12.16 -0.59
N TYR A 12 -1.27 11.77 0.69
CA TYR A 12 -1.35 10.37 1.10
C TYR A 12 -2.74 9.76 0.86
N LEU A 13 -3.81 10.43 1.30
CA LEU A 13 -5.19 9.95 1.10
C LEU A 13 -5.50 9.77 -0.39
N PHE A 14 -5.07 10.70 -1.23
CA PHE A 14 -5.21 10.55 -2.68
C PHE A 14 -4.46 9.32 -3.17
N MET A 15 -3.20 9.15 -2.75
CA MET A 15 -2.38 8.02 -3.17
C MET A 15 -3.02 6.68 -2.84
N THR A 16 -3.41 6.50 -1.57
CA THR A 16 -4.07 5.30 -1.08
C THR A 16 -5.38 5.06 -1.82
N THR A 17 -6.21 6.09 -1.97
CA THR A 17 -7.51 5.96 -2.66
C THR A 17 -7.34 5.52 -4.11
N VAL A 18 -6.41 6.13 -4.85
CA VAL A 18 -6.16 5.76 -6.25
C VAL A 18 -5.65 4.33 -6.34
N VAL A 19 -4.67 3.96 -5.51
CA VAL A 19 -4.11 2.59 -5.51
C VAL A 19 -5.19 1.56 -5.16
N THR A 20 -5.98 1.79 -4.10
CA THR A 20 -7.04 0.86 -3.71
C THR A 20 -8.14 0.75 -4.79
N LEU A 21 -8.60 1.87 -5.36
CA LEU A 21 -9.65 1.85 -6.37
C LEU A 21 -9.19 1.31 -7.73
N THR A 22 -7.89 1.20 -7.97
CA THR A 22 -7.35 0.68 -9.23
C THR A 22 -6.86 -0.76 -9.09
N LEU A 23 -6.09 -1.08 -8.05
CA LEU A 23 -5.54 -2.41 -7.85
C LEU A 23 -6.59 -3.42 -7.40
N LEU A 24 -7.53 -3.03 -6.52
CA LEU A 24 -8.57 -3.95 -6.07
C LEU A 24 -9.41 -4.50 -7.24
N PRO A 25 -9.98 -3.68 -8.15
CA PRO A 25 -10.67 -4.23 -9.31
C PRO A 25 -9.73 -4.89 -10.32
N ALA A 26 -8.46 -4.45 -10.44
CA ALA A 26 -7.50 -5.13 -11.32
C ALA A 26 -7.24 -6.57 -10.88
N ILE A 27 -7.11 -6.81 -9.57
CA ILE A 27 -6.96 -8.15 -8.99
C ILE A 27 -8.19 -9.02 -9.28
N LEU A 28 -9.39 -8.44 -9.25
CA LEU A 28 -10.64 -9.18 -9.49
C LEU A 28 -10.92 -9.44 -10.99
N LEU A 29 -10.32 -8.66 -11.89
CA LEU A 29 -10.59 -8.73 -13.33
C LEU A 29 -9.51 -9.44 -14.14
N ILE A 30 -8.29 -9.52 -13.62
CA ILE A 30 -7.16 -10.17 -14.30
C ILE A 30 -7.26 -11.68 -14.12
N ASP A 31 -6.97 -12.42 -15.20
CA ASP A 31 -6.90 -13.88 -15.16
C ASP A 31 -5.94 -14.34 -14.05
N PRO A 32 -6.31 -15.33 -13.22
CA PRO A 32 -5.52 -15.76 -12.06
C PRO A 32 -4.09 -16.15 -12.44
N ASP A 33 -3.89 -16.81 -13.59
CA ASP A 33 -2.58 -17.21 -14.11
C ASP A 33 -1.64 -16.03 -14.41
N ARG A 34 -2.21 -14.83 -14.63
CA ARG A 34 -1.44 -13.59 -14.82
C ARG A 34 -1.23 -12.84 -13.52
N LEU A 35 -2.06 -13.07 -12.51
CA LEU A 35 -1.99 -12.41 -11.21
C LEU A 35 -0.95 -13.09 -10.32
N CYS A 36 -1.04 -14.40 -10.16
CA CYS A 36 -0.11 -15.18 -9.35
C CYS A 36 0.18 -16.55 -9.97
N ASP A 37 1.33 -17.11 -9.63
CA ASP A 37 1.67 -18.48 -9.97
C ASP A 37 0.69 -19.43 -9.25
N PRO A 38 0.00 -20.34 -9.96
CA PRO A 38 -1.00 -21.21 -9.36
C PRO A 38 -0.43 -22.20 -8.34
N GLU A 39 0.86 -22.57 -8.44
CA GLU A 39 1.49 -23.53 -7.53
C GLU A 39 2.01 -22.86 -6.26
N THR A 40 2.62 -21.68 -6.39
CA THR A 40 3.28 -20.99 -5.27
C THR A 40 2.45 -19.84 -4.69
N ARG A 41 1.38 -19.43 -5.38
CA ARG A 41 0.55 -18.24 -5.09
C ARG A 41 1.32 -16.92 -5.02
N VAL A 42 2.57 -16.89 -5.50
CA VAL A 42 3.38 -15.67 -5.55
C VAL A 42 2.93 -14.81 -6.71
N MET A 43 2.78 -13.50 -6.48
CA MET A 43 2.43 -12.54 -7.53
C MET A 43 3.42 -12.60 -8.69
N THR A 44 2.91 -12.59 -9.92
CA THR A 44 3.78 -12.66 -11.08
C THR A 44 4.53 -11.36 -11.28
N ASN A 45 5.78 -11.45 -11.77
CA ASN A 45 6.55 -10.27 -12.17
C ASN A 45 5.82 -9.43 -13.23
N TRP A 46 4.96 -10.06 -14.05
CA TRP A 46 4.16 -9.35 -15.03
C TRP A 46 3.16 -8.41 -14.37
N PHE A 47 2.36 -8.91 -13.42
CA PHE A 47 1.40 -8.08 -12.68
C PHE A 47 2.12 -6.95 -11.94
N ILE A 48 3.21 -7.27 -11.24
CA ILE A 48 3.98 -6.29 -10.46
C ILE A 48 4.52 -5.18 -11.37
N LEU A 49 5.24 -5.53 -12.44
CA LEU A 49 5.95 -4.54 -13.26
C LEU A 49 5.04 -3.79 -14.24
N VAL A 50 3.94 -4.40 -14.70
CA VAL A 50 3.06 -3.84 -15.74
C VAL A 50 1.84 -3.14 -15.14
N VAL A 51 1.36 -3.59 -13.98
CA VAL A 51 0.14 -3.06 -13.36
C VAL A 51 0.48 -2.32 -12.08
N GLU A 52 1.04 -2.99 -11.08
CA GLU A 52 1.22 -2.45 -9.74
C GLU A 52 2.21 -1.27 -9.70
N TRP A 53 3.39 -1.43 -10.28
CA TRP A 53 4.44 -0.42 -10.28
C TRP A 53 4.05 0.85 -11.02
N PRO A 54 3.53 0.79 -12.27
CA PRO A 54 3.10 1.99 -12.98
C PRO A 54 1.97 2.73 -12.26
N VAL A 55 0.98 2.01 -11.74
CA VAL A 55 -0.14 2.59 -10.98
C VAL A 55 0.38 3.26 -9.71
N SER A 56 1.22 2.58 -8.94
CA SER A 56 1.81 3.09 -7.70
C SER A 56 2.68 4.32 -7.94
N LEU A 57 3.53 4.28 -8.96
CA LEU A 57 4.39 5.40 -9.34
C LEU A 57 3.55 6.61 -9.79
N PHE A 58 2.57 6.40 -10.66
CA PHE A 58 1.70 7.48 -11.15
C PHE A 58 0.91 8.12 -10.01
N SER A 59 0.33 7.29 -9.15
CA SER A 59 -0.36 7.73 -7.94
C SER A 59 0.55 8.55 -7.04
N ALA A 60 1.79 8.09 -6.80
CA ALA A 60 2.78 8.79 -5.99
C ALA A 60 3.22 10.14 -6.58
N VAL A 61 3.39 10.21 -7.89
CA VAL A 61 3.68 11.48 -8.59
C VAL A 61 2.55 12.48 -8.38
N ILE A 62 1.29 12.06 -8.57
CA ILE A 62 0.16 12.97 -8.35
C ILE A 62 0.02 13.34 -6.86
N GLY A 63 0.18 12.38 -5.95
CA GLY A 63 0.18 12.63 -4.50
C GLY A 63 1.21 13.67 -4.09
N GLY A 64 2.44 13.58 -4.63
CA GLY A 64 3.49 14.57 -4.44
C GLY A 64 3.12 15.95 -5.00
N CYS A 65 2.47 16.01 -6.16
CA CYS A 65 1.93 17.27 -6.70
C CYS A 65 0.87 17.88 -5.78
N ILE A 66 -0.10 17.09 -5.31
CA ILE A 66 -1.18 17.54 -4.42
C ILE A 66 -0.60 18.08 -3.11
N ALA A 67 0.33 17.34 -2.50
CA ALA A 67 1.00 17.77 -1.27
C ALA A 67 1.75 19.09 -1.47
N ALA A 68 2.46 19.23 -2.59
CA ALA A 68 3.21 20.43 -2.93
C ALA A 68 2.33 21.66 -3.22
N LEU A 69 1.14 21.45 -3.77
CA LEU A 69 0.15 22.49 -4.04
C LEU A 69 -0.56 22.93 -2.76
N ALA A 70 -1.07 21.97 -1.99
CA ALA A 70 -1.82 22.22 -0.75
C ALA A 70 -0.98 22.90 0.34
N ALA A 71 0.31 22.57 0.43
CA ALA A 71 1.21 23.20 1.40
C ALA A 71 1.58 24.66 1.05
N GLY A 72 1.36 25.09 -0.20
CA GLY A 72 1.76 26.41 -0.69
C GLY A 72 3.27 26.59 -0.81
N ARG A 73 3.72 27.80 -1.21
CA ARG A 73 5.13 28.10 -1.52
C ARG A 73 6.10 27.81 -0.36
N THR A 74 5.82 28.36 0.82
CA THR A 74 6.73 28.35 1.97
C THR A 74 6.84 26.96 2.60
N GLY A 75 5.77 26.16 2.56
CA GLY A 75 5.72 24.84 3.18
C GLY A 75 5.98 23.67 2.23
N ARG A 76 6.16 23.92 0.93
CA ARG A 76 6.22 22.89 -0.11
C ARG A 76 7.31 21.86 0.12
N LYS A 77 8.55 22.31 0.32
CA LYS A 77 9.70 21.42 0.48
C LYS A 77 9.51 20.51 1.70
N THR A 78 9.07 21.09 2.81
CA THR A 78 8.78 20.36 4.05
C THR A 78 7.63 19.37 3.87
N ALA A 79 6.57 19.72 3.15
CA ALA A 79 5.44 18.82 2.89
C ALA A 79 5.85 17.63 2.00
N ILE A 80 6.64 17.87 0.95
CA ILE A 80 7.14 16.80 0.07
C ILE A 80 8.05 15.86 0.86
N GLN A 81 9.02 16.40 1.61
CA GLN A 81 9.93 15.59 2.44
C GLN A 81 9.16 14.82 3.52
N GLY A 82 8.18 15.47 4.16
CA GLY A 82 7.32 14.83 5.15
C GLY A 82 6.52 13.67 4.56
N LEU A 83 5.87 13.88 3.41
CA LEU A 83 5.14 12.82 2.72
C LEU A 83 6.06 11.69 2.26
N GLN A 84 7.26 12.00 1.77
CA GLN A 84 8.25 11.00 1.37
C GLN A 84 8.66 10.11 2.55
N ILE A 85 9.02 10.72 3.68
CA ILE A 85 9.39 9.98 4.90
C ILE A 85 8.21 9.15 5.39
N PHE A 86 7.00 9.71 5.35
CA PHE A 86 5.78 9.02 5.78
C PHE A 86 5.49 7.78 4.93
N VAL A 87 5.60 7.88 3.59
CA VAL A 87 5.43 6.75 2.67
C VAL A 87 6.48 5.67 2.91
N LEU A 88 7.74 6.06 3.11
CA LEU A 88 8.81 5.10 3.43
C LEU A 88 8.54 4.39 4.76
N LEU A 89 8.13 5.13 5.79
CA LEU A 89 7.89 4.58 7.11
C LEU A 89 6.69 3.62 7.13
N ILE A 90 5.56 4.01 6.54
CA ILE A 90 4.39 3.12 6.45
C ILE A 90 4.69 1.92 5.58
N GLY A 91 5.31 2.12 4.41
CA GLY A 91 5.60 1.03 3.49
C GLY A 91 6.60 0.02 4.07
N THR A 92 7.64 0.48 4.77
CA THR A 92 8.60 -0.42 5.44
C THR A 92 7.98 -1.16 6.62
N ILE A 93 7.14 -0.51 7.43
CA ILE A 93 6.43 -1.18 8.52
C ILE A 93 5.47 -2.25 7.98
N GLY A 94 4.71 -1.93 6.93
CA GLY A 94 3.80 -2.87 6.28
C GLY A 94 4.53 -4.06 5.70
N GLY A 95 5.58 -3.82 4.89
CA GLY A 95 6.38 -4.89 4.31
C GLY A 95 7.11 -5.74 5.35
N PHE A 96 7.60 -5.14 6.44
CA PHE A 96 8.26 -5.88 7.51
C PHE A 96 7.29 -6.76 8.32
N GLY A 97 6.06 -6.28 8.55
CA GLY A 97 5.01 -7.09 9.17
C GLY A 97 4.68 -8.34 8.35
N GLU A 98 4.62 -8.21 7.03
CA GLU A 98 4.37 -9.32 6.12
C GLU A 98 5.54 -10.32 6.06
N VAL A 99 6.78 -9.84 6.11
CA VAL A 99 7.98 -10.70 6.18
C VAL A 99 8.03 -11.46 7.50
N ILE A 100 7.75 -10.82 8.64
CA ILE A 100 7.71 -11.50 9.95
C ILE A 100 6.59 -12.53 9.99
N GLY A 101 5.41 -12.22 9.45
CA GLY A 101 4.30 -13.17 9.35
C GLY A 101 4.74 -14.47 8.69
N ARG A 102 5.40 -14.37 7.53
CA ARG A 102 5.93 -15.53 6.78
C ARG A 102 7.00 -16.32 7.52
N LEU A 103 7.83 -15.66 8.33
CA LEU A 103 8.86 -16.35 9.13
C LEU A 103 8.28 -17.02 10.38
N THR A 104 7.11 -16.56 10.84
CA THR A 104 6.43 -17.11 12.03
C THR A 104 5.50 -18.26 11.67
N GLU A 105 4.97 -18.28 10.44
CA GLU A 105 4.16 -19.38 9.88
C GLU A 105 5.00 -20.61 9.45
N ASP A 106 6.30 -20.63 9.72
CA ASP A 106 7.14 -21.84 9.62
C ASP A 106 6.72 -22.82 10.76
N PRO A 107 6.38 -24.09 10.49
CA PRO A 107 5.50 -24.95 11.31
C PRO A 107 6.09 -25.46 12.65
N ALA A 108 7.11 -24.80 13.19
CA ALA A 108 7.72 -25.18 14.47
C ALA A 108 6.94 -24.68 15.71
N LEU A 109 5.84 -23.95 15.55
CA LEU A 109 5.07 -23.34 16.65
C LEU A 109 3.56 -23.67 16.65
N GLU A 110 3.11 -24.70 15.92
CA GLU A 110 1.72 -25.19 16.07
C GLU A 110 1.48 -26.00 17.36
N VAL A 111 2.52 -26.28 18.17
CA VAL A 111 2.37 -27.13 19.37
C VAL A 111 1.96 -26.38 20.64
N GLU A 112 1.92 -25.04 20.67
CA GLU A 112 1.56 -24.30 21.90
C GLU A 112 0.18 -23.62 21.91
N SER A 113 -0.61 -23.71 20.83
CA SER A 113 -1.98 -23.15 20.83
C SER A 113 -3.10 -24.16 21.13
N GLU A 114 -2.83 -25.47 21.16
CA GLU A 114 -3.86 -26.50 21.44
C GLU A 114 -3.99 -26.90 22.92
N LEU A 115 -3.19 -26.34 23.84
CA LEU A 115 -3.23 -26.73 25.27
C LEU A 115 -3.75 -25.68 26.25
N ALA A 116 -4.29 -24.55 25.79
CA ALA A 116 -4.85 -23.52 26.67
C ALA A 116 -6.23 -23.05 26.22
N GLY A 117 -7.26 -23.88 26.43
CA GLY A 117 -8.63 -23.37 26.35
C GLY A 117 -9.73 -24.37 26.07
N ASN A 118 -9.77 -25.50 26.76
CA ASN A 118 -11.00 -26.30 26.83
C ASN A 118 -11.86 -25.87 28.03
N SER A 119 -13.18 -25.91 27.79
CA SER A 119 -14.32 -25.77 28.72
C SER A 119 -14.81 -24.35 29.03
N VAL A 120 -15.94 -23.95 28.40
CA VAL A 120 -17.25 -23.82 29.07
C VAL A 120 -18.36 -24.13 28.04
N GLU A 121 -19.37 -24.87 28.50
CA GLU A 121 -20.44 -25.58 27.80
C GLU A 121 -21.54 -24.74 27.11
N GLU A 122 -22.12 -25.36 26.08
CA GLU A 122 -23.54 -25.47 25.67
C GLU A 122 -24.51 -24.28 25.80
N THR A 123 -25.17 -23.90 24.69
CA THR A 123 -26.64 -24.06 24.52
C THR A 123 -27.02 -24.04 23.02
N GLU A 124 -27.90 -24.96 22.65
CA GLU A 124 -28.41 -25.37 21.34
C GLU A 124 -29.13 -24.32 20.47
N ALA A 125 -29.02 -24.49 19.14
CA ALA A 125 -30.14 -24.61 18.17
C ALA A 125 -29.55 -24.74 16.74
N VAL A 126 -29.25 -25.93 16.20
CA VAL A 126 -30.13 -26.94 15.57
C VAL A 126 -30.66 -26.55 14.17
N VAL A 127 -30.15 -27.32 13.18
CA VAL A 127 -30.58 -27.57 11.78
C VAL A 127 -30.10 -26.60 10.68
N GLY A 128 -29.10 -27.04 9.91
CA GLY A 128 -28.72 -26.44 8.62
C GLY A 128 -27.49 -27.06 7.93
N GLU A 129 -26.59 -27.71 8.66
CA GLU A 129 -25.57 -28.63 8.10
C GLU A 129 -26.33 -29.77 7.40
N VAL A 130 -26.28 -29.94 6.08
CA VAL A 130 -25.28 -30.76 5.39
C VAL A 130 -25.20 -30.35 3.89
N ALA A 131 -25.87 -29.27 3.48
CA ALA A 131 -25.89 -28.83 2.08
C ALA A 131 -24.86 -27.73 1.73
N VAL A 132 -24.31 -27.02 2.73
CA VAL A 132 -23.40 -25.88 2.52
C VAL A 132 -21.92 -26.30 2.44
N GLU A 133 -21.57 -27.48 2.96
CA GLU A 133 -20.19 -27.93 3.09
C GLU A 133 -19.50 -28.27 1.75
N LYS A 134 -20.27 -28.51 0.68
CA LYS A 134 -19.71 -28.80 -0.65
C LYS A 134 -19.53 -27.57 -1.55
N GLU A 135 -20.24 -26.48 -1.29
CA GLU A 135 -19.99 -25.19 -1.98
C GLU A 135 -18.91 -24.36 -1.27
N SER A 136 -18.77 -24.50 0.05
CA SER A 136 -17.78 -23.73 0.83
C SER A 136 -16.33 -24.05 0.47
N LYS A 137 -16.00 -25.32 0.17
CA LYS A 137 -14.61 -25.69 -0.18
C LYS A 137 -14.16 -25.20 -1.56
N ALA A 138 -15.09 -24.99 -2.49
CA ALA A 138 -14.75 -24.41 -3.80
C ALA A 138 -14.60 -22.88 -3.73
N ALA A 139 -15.21 -22.22 -2.74
CA ALA A 139 -15.12 -20.78 -2.52
C ALA A 139 -13.96 -20.36 -1.58
N GLU A 140 -13.52 -21.24 -0.68
CA GLU A 140 -12.37 -20.98 0.20
C GLU A 140 -11.03 -21.09 -0.53
N GLU A 141 -10.93 -21.88 -1.59
CA GLU A 141 -9.68 -22.01 -2.35
C GLU A 141 -9.35 -20.73 -3.16
N THR A 142 -10.34 -19.84 -3.34
CA THR A 142 -10.27 -18.62 -4.16
C THR A 142 -9.93 -17.31 -3.42
N LEU A 143 -9.71 -17.30 -2.11
CA LEU A 143 -9.67 -16.04 -1.34
C LEU A 143 -8.46 -15.79 -0.44
N SER A 144 -7.40 -16.60 -0.52
CA SER A 144 -6.13 -16.18 0.08
C SER A 144 -5.51 -15.09 -0.81
N PRO A 145 -5.20 -13.89 -0.28
CA PRO A 145 -4.54 -12.86 -1.07
C PRO A 145 -3.21 -13.38 -1.64
N PRO A 146 -2.84 -12.99 -2.87
CA PRO A 146 -1.56 -13.40 -3.46
C PRO A 146 -0.39 -13.00 -2.57
N ILE A 147 0.65 -13.84 -2.54
CA ILE A 147 1.86 -13.59 -1.76
C ILE A 147 2.75 -12.60 -2.55
N GLN A 148 3.00 -11.40 -2.01
CA GLN A 148 3.93 -10.45 -2.64
C GLN A 148 5.39 -10.93 -2.52
N PRO A 149 6.23 -10.87 -3.55
CA PRO A 149 7.61 -11.26 -3.38
C PRO A 149 8.37 -10.26 -2.48
N VAL A 150 9.30 -10.75 -1.66
CA VAL A 150 9.99 -9.93 -0.63
C VAL A 150 10.72 -8.72 -1.22
N TRP A 151 11.29 -8.86 -2.41
CA TRP A 151 11.96 -7.76 -3.09
C TRP A 151 11.00 -6.63 -3.46
N ASP A 152 9.74 -6.95 -3.73
CA ASP A 152 8.71 -5.99 -4.11
C ASP A 152 8.22 -5.20 -2.88
N LEU A 153 8.05 -5.88 -1.74
CA LEU A 153 7.76 -5.24 -0.44
C LEU A 153 8.79 -4.17 -0.06
N VAL A 154 10.05 -4.34 -0.48
CA VAL A 154 11.12 -3.36 -0.27
C VAL A 154 11.14 -2.28 -1.36
N ALA A 155 10.82 -2.65 -2.61
CA ALA A 155 10.87 -1.75 -3.74
C ALA A 155 9.70 -0.76 -3.78
N LEU A 156 8.47 -1.16 -3.42
CA LEU A 156 7.28 -0.32 -3.48
C LEU A 156 7.39 0.96 -2.63
N PRO A 157 7.86 0.93 -1.37
CA PRO A 157 8.04 2.14 -0.58
C PRO A 157 9.07 3.10 -1.22
N LEU A 158 10.15 2.56 -1.77
CA LEU A 158 11.18 3.35 -2.47
C LEU A 158 10.61 3.97 -3.75
N LEU A 159 9.85 3.21 -4.53
CA LEU A 159 9.18 3.68 -5.74
C LEU A 159 8.18 4.79 -5.41
N GLY A 160 7.38 4.61 -4.36
CA GLY A 160 6.46 5.64 -3.85
C GLY A 160 7.19 6.92 -3.43
N ALA A 161 8.29 6.79 -2.69
CA ALA A 161 9.12 7.92 -2.28
C ALA A 161 9.71 8.69 -3.47
N VAL A 162 10.20 7.98 -4.48
CA VAL A 162 10.70 8.56 -5.73
C VAL A 162 9.58 9.28 -6.48
N GLY A 163 8.40 8.66 -6.60
CA GLY A 163 7.23 9.27 -7.22
C GLY A 163 6.82 10.58 -6.56
N VAL A 164 6.71 10.59 -5.23
CA VAL A 164 6.38 11.80 -4.44
C VAL A 164 7.39 12.92 -4.70
N LEU A 165 8.68 12.60 -4.71
CA LEU A 165 9.73 13.56 -5.02
C LEU A 165 9.61 14.12 -6.43
N LEU A 166 9.37 13.27 -7.43
CA LEU A 166 9.21 13.69 -8.83
C LEU A 166 8.03 14.65 -8.98
N GLY A 167 6.86 14.28 -8.45
CA GLY A 167 5.67 15.13 -8.49
C GLY A 167 5.86 16.47 -7.79
N GLY A 168 6.40 16.45 -6.58
CA GLY A 168 6.68 17.67 -5.82
C GLY A 168 7.68 18.61 -6.53
N ARG A 169 8.66 18.05 -7.25
CA ARG A 169 9.62 18.83 -8.04
C ARG A 169 9.00 19.42 -9.29
N MET A 170 8.05 18.75 -9.95
CA MET A 170 7.34 19.30 -11.11
C MET A 170 6.59 20.59 -10.74
N VAL A 171 5.85 20.57 -9.63
CA VAL A 171 5.15 21.76 -9.11
C VAL A 171 6.14 22.87 -8.69
N SER A 172 7.27 22.48 -8.11
CA SER A 172 8.34 23.42 -7.75
C SER A 172 8.92 24.14 -8.96
N ARG A 173 9.25 23.40 -10.03
CA ARG A 173 9.78 23.95 -11.28
C ARG A 173 8.76 24.80 -12.03
N ALA A 174 7.50 24.36 -12.08
CA ALA A 174 6.42 25.12 -12.71
C ALA A 174 6.21 26.49 -12.02
N ALA A 175 6.32 26.55 -10.69
CA ALA A 175 6.27 27.81 -9.96
C ALA A 175 7.45 28.73 -10.32
N VAL A 176 8.68 28.20 -10.41
CA VAL A 176 9.85 29.00 -10.80
C VAL A 176 9.73 29.54 -12.23
N GLY A 177 9.27 28.72 -13.18
CA GLY A 177 9.13 29.12 -14.58
C GLY A 177 8.06 30.20 -14.86
N LEU A 178 7.13 30.42 -13.92
CA LEU A 178 6.05 31.41 -14.05
C LEU A 178 6.38 32.76 -13.39
N GLY A 179 7.65 33.03 -13.04
CA GLY A 179 8.05 34.29 -12.41
C GLY A 179 7.57 34.44 -10.96
N PHE A 180 7.09 33.34 -10.37
CA PHE A 180 6.81 33.26 -8.96
C PHE A 180 8.10 32.99 -8.18
N GLU A 181 9.08 33.89 -8.28
CA GLU A 181 10.29 33.86 -7.44
C GLU A 181 9.91 34.03 -5.96
N PRO A 182 10.61 33.37 -5.03
CA PRO A 182 10.66 33.85 -3.66
C PRO A 182 11.35 35.22 -3.70
N SER A 183 10.70 36.26 -3.17
CA SER A 183 11.46 37.41 -2.69
C SER A 183 12.52 36.85 -1.78
N VAL A 184 13.78 37.12 -2.10
CA VAL A 184 14.89 36.86 -1.21
C VAL A 184 14.58 37.62 0.07
N ASP A 185 14.06 36.92 1.08
CA ASP A 185 14.13 37.42 2.45
C ASP A 185 15.62 37.35 2.80
N SER A 186 16.29 38.46 2.50
CA SER A 186 17.53 38.85 3.13
C SER A 186 17.19 39.18 4.58
N ASP A 187 17.27 38.20 5.46
CA ASP A 187 17.45 38.44 6.89
C ASP A 187 18.42 37.37 7.42
N ASP A 188 19.62 37.87 7.73
CA ASP A 188 20.75 37.33 8.51
C ASP A 188 21.55 36.11 8.01
#